data_AF-A0A2I0AXQ4-F1
#
_entry.id   AF-A0A2I0AXQ4-F1
#
_cell.length_a   1.000
_cell.length_b   1.000
_cell.length_c   1.000
_cell.angle_alpha   90.00
_cell.angle_beta   90.00
_cell.angle_gamma   90.00
#
_symmetry.space_group_name_H-M   'P 1'
#
loop_
_entity.id
_entity.type
_entity.pdbx_description
1 polymer ?
#
loop_
_entity_poly.entity_id
_entity_poly.type
_entity_poly.pdbx_seq_one_letter_code
_entity_poly.pdbx_strand_id
1 'polypeptide(L)'
;MEKDIEEIKKIAIKVKTSLEELDKENMANRMKNNCEKGTAVDRSRTAMTVALKKKLKERISEFQTLRQNIQEEQREAVERKIYTQIVDTLAEIRERRDAVIELEKKLIDLQQMFTDMAVLVELHGDFLNDIETQVVNSVDHVQKATAALQEAKKLQKNTRKYVCFALILLLIIIIVALSAVFRHAKSSA
;
A
#
# COMPACT_ATOMS: atom_id res chain seq x y z
N MET A 1 10.11 3.40 34.36
CA MET A 1 9.70 4.50 33.47
C MET A 1 10.85 5.02 32.63
N GLU A 2 11.91 5.56 33.24
CA GLU A 2 13.00 6.16 32.47
C GLU A 2 13.82 5.15 31.65
N LYS A 3 14.07 3.97 32.21
CA LYS A 3 14.67 2.83 31.50
C LYS A 3 13.82 2.38 30.31
N ASP A 4 12.50 2.34 30.48
CA ASP A 4 11.55 1.90 29.44
C ASP A 4 11.50 2.91 28.29
N ILE A 5 11.56 4.21 28.60
CA ILE A 5 11.64 5.28 27.59
C ILE A 5 12.91 5.14 26.75
N GLU A 6 14.07 4.89 27.36
CA GLU A 6 15.33 4.68 26.63
C GLU A 6 15.31 3.42 25.77
N GLU A 7 14.66 2.36 26.23
CA GLU A 7 14.50 1.12 25.47
C GLU A 7 13.61 1.32 24.25
N ILE A 8 12.45 1.96 24.42
CA ILE A 8 11.54 2.32 23.33
C ILE A 8 12.25 3.22 22.32
N LYS A 9 13.05 4.18 22.79
CA LYS A 9 13.87 5.05 21.94
C LYS A 9 14.86 4.25 21.09
N LYS A 10 15.61 3.31 21.70
CA LYS A 10 16.56 2.46 20.95
C LYS A 10 15.86 1.63 19.88
N ILE A 11 14.68 1.08 20.20
CA ILE A 11 13.88 0.32 19.24
C ILE A 11 13.44 1.22 18.09
N ALA A 12 12.89 2.41 18.39
CA ALA A 12 12.45 3.36 17.37
C ALA A 12 13.59 3.79 16.44
N ILE A 13 14.78 4.06 16.98
CA ILE A 13 15.98 4.38 16.20
C ILE A 13 16.35 3.22 15.27
N LYS A 14 16.39 1.99 15.81
CA LYS A 14 16.74 0.81 15.02
C LYS A 14 15.78 0.62 13.83
N VAL A 15 14.47 0.76 14.07
CA VAL A 15 13.47 0.66 13.00
C VAL A 15 13.61 1.81 12.00
N LYS A 16 13.84 3.05 12.47
CA LYS A 16 14.13 4.21 11.61
C LYS A 16 15.29 3.92 10.66
N THR A 17 16.43 3.49 11.19
CA THR A 17 17.63 3.19 10.39
C THR A 17 17.35 2.09 9.36
N SER A 18 16.66 1.01 9.76
CA SER A 18 16.28 -0.05 8.80
C SER A 18 15.34 0.45 7.70
N LEU A 19 14.44 1.41 7.98
CA LEU A 19 13.57 1.99 6.95
C LEU A 19 14.33 2.90 5.98
N GLU A 20 15.32 3.65 6.46
CA GLU A 20 16.22 4.47 5.62
C GLU A 20 17.09 3.59 4.71
N GLU A 21 17.61 2.48 5.24
CA GLU A 21 18.35 1.47 4.46
C GLU A 21 17.46 0.86 3.37
N LEU A 22 16.23 0.47 3.71
CA LEU A 22 15.30 -0.14 2.77
C LEU A 22 14.89 0.84 1.64
N ASP A 23 14.77 2.13 1.95
CA ASP A 23 14.58 3.19 0.94
C ASP A 23 15.78 3.30 0.00
N LYS A 24 17.00 3.28 0.56
CA LYS A 24 18.24 3.32 -0.20
C LYS A 24 18.38 2.10 -1.11
N GLU A 25 18.03 0.92 -0.62
CA GLU A 25 17.99 -0.32 -1.41
C GLU A 25 16.96 -0.25 -2.52
N ASN A 26 15.76 0.28 -2.25
CA ASN A 26 14.74 0.48 -3.27
C ASN A 26 15.23 1.41 -4.38
N MET A 27 15.90 2.52 -4.03
CA MET A 27 16.52 3.42 -5.01
C MET A 27 17.62 2.72 -5.82
N ALA A 28 18.48 1.93 -5.18
CA ALA A 28 19.54 1.19 -5.87
C ALA A 28 18.98 0.10 -6.80
N ASN A 29 17.86 -0.54 -6.41
CA ASN A 29 17.20 -1.56 -7.22
C ASN A 29 16.63 -1.01 -8.54
N ARG A 30 16.37 0.30 -8.64
CA ARG A 30 15.94 0.95 -9.89
C ARG A 30 16.96 0.87 -11.02
N MET A 31 18.22 0.58 -10.70
CA MET A 31 19.30 0.40 -11.68
C MET A 31 19.41 -1.04 -12.19
N LYS A 32 18.58 -1.97 -11.70
CA LYS A 32 18.58 -3.38 -12.12
C LYS A 32 17.50 -3.63 -13.17
N ASN A 33 17.77 -4.52 -14.12
CA ASN A 33 16.78 -4.97 -15.12
C ASN A 33 15.48 -5.43 -14.45
N ASN A 34 14.33 -5.03 -15.01
CA ASN A 34 12.96 -5.32 -14.53
C ASN A 34 12.59 -4.73 -13.15
N CYS A 35 13.44 -3.91 -12.53
CA CYS A 35 13.18 -3.22 -11.27
C CYS A 35 13.19 -1.70 -11.42
N GLU A 36 13.13 -1.21 -12.65
CA GLU A 36 13.13 0.21 -13.00
C GLU A 36 12.00 0.98 -12.29
N LYS A 37 12.18 2.30 -12.20
CA LYS A 37 11.20 3.20 -11.58
C LYS A 37 9.84 3.03 -12.24
N GLY A 38 8.79 2.82 -11.45
CA GLY A 38 7.43 2.65 -11.97
C GLY A 38 7.10 1.23 -12.46
N THR A 39 7.99 0.25 -12.29
CA THR A 39 7.62 -1.16 -12.43
C THR A 39 6.66 -1.59 -11.31
N ALA A 40 5.89 -2.67 -11.52
CA ALA A 40 5.03 -3.21 -10.47
C ALA A 40 5.82 -3.60 -9.21
N VAL A 41 7.05 -4.07 -9.40
CA VAL A 41 7.97 -4.43 -8.33
C VAL A 41 8.48 -3.19 -7.59
N ASP A 42 8.92 -2.14 -8.30
CA ASP A 42 9.36 -0.88 -7.70
C ASP A 42 8.22 -0.18 -6.92
N ARG A 43 7.01 -0.14 -7.49
CA ARG A 43 5.83 0.41 -6.82
C ARG A 43 5.50 -0.35 -5.53
N SER A 44 5.44 -1.69 -5.60
CA SER A 44 5.12 -2.53 -4.45
C SER A 44 6.15 -2.36 -3.32
N ARG A 45 7.44 -2.37 -3.66
CA ARG A 45 8.52 -2.12 -2.69
C ARG A 45 8.43 -0.74 -2.06
N THR A 46 8.27 0.31 -2.88
CA THR A 46 8.17 1.70 -2.40
C THR A 46 6.95 1.88 -1.50
N ALA A 47 5.78 1.38 -1.89
CA ALA A 47 4.56 1.50 -1.08
C ALA A 47 4.65 0.75 0.25
N MET A 48 5.29 -0.43 0.28
CA MET A 48 5.53 -1.16 1.53
C MET A 48 6.41 -0.33 2.47
N THR A 49 7.49 0.28 1.98
CA THR A 49 8.35 1.14 2.81
C THR A 49 7.59 2.33 3.38
N VAL A 50 6.78 2.97 2.55
CA VAL A 50 5.95 4.13 2.95
C VAL A 50 4.94 3.74 4.02
N ALA A 51 4.26 2.62 3.84
CA ALA A 51 3.31 2.11 4.82
C ALA A 51 3.98 1.82 6.16
N LEU A 52 5.20 1.25 6.15
CA LEU A 52 5.96 0.98 7.37
C LEU A 52 6.44 2.27 8.05
N LYS A 53 6.92 3.26 7.28
CA LYS A 53 7.27 4.59 7.80
C LYS A 53 6.07 5.28 8.45
N LYS A 54 4.90 5.23 7.79
CA LYS A 54 3.65 5.79 8.33
C LYS A 54 3.27 5.12 9.65
N LYS A 55 3.29 3.79 9.72
CA LYS A 55 3.03 3.05 10.96
C LYS A 55 4.03 3.41 12.06
N LEU A 56 5.31 3.54 11.75
CA LEU A 56 6.30 3.94 12.75
C LEU A 56 6.01 5.34 13.29
N LYS A 57 5.71 6.31 12.40
CA LYS A 57 5.31 7.68 12.79
C LYS A 57 4.08 7.67 13.70
N GLU A 58 3.06 6.91 13.36
CA GLU A 58 1.83 6.77 14.17
C GLU A 58 2.15 6.23 15.57
N ARG A 59 2.95 5.16 15.67
CA ARG A 59 3.33 4.58 16.97
C ARG A 59 4.20 5.51 17.82
N ILE A 60 5.10 6.28 17.21
CA ILE A 60 5.88 7.30 17.92
C ILE A 60 4.96 8.41 18.42
N SER A 61 3.98 8.83 17.63
CA SER A 61 2.98 9.84 18.01
C SER A 61 2.12 9.36 19.19
N GLU A 62 1.61 8.12 19.16
CA GLU A 62 0.85 7.53 20.26
C GLU A 62 1.67 7.48 21.55
N PHE A 63 2.95 7.11 21.45
CA PHE A 63 3.86 7.08 22.59
C PHE A 63 4.12 8.48 23.16
N GLN A 64 4.24 9.51 22.32
CA GLN A 64 4.37 10.89 22.76
C GLN A 64 3.13 11.38 23.52
N THR A 65 1.93 11.11 23.00
CA THR A 65 0.68 11.46 23.68
C THR A 65 0.56 10.74 25.02
N LEU A 66 0.88 9.44 25.08
CA LEU A 66 0.86 8.68 26.33
C LEU A 66 1.81 9.29 27.36
N ARG A 67 3.02 9.67 26.94
CA ARG A 67 3.99 10.33 27.81
C ARG A 67 3.46 11.65 28.35
N GLN A 68 2.85 12.49 27.50
CA GLN A 68 2.27 13.76 27.92
C GLN A 68 1.17 13.55 28.98
N ASN A 69 0.28 12.59 28.76
CA ASN A 69 -0.79 12.27 29.72
C ASN A 69 -0.22 11.81 31.07
N ILE A 70 0.80 10.93 31.07
CA ILE A 70 1.47 10.48 32.30
C ILE A 70 2.13 11.65 33.03
N GLN A 71 2.75 12.58 32.30
CA GLN A 71 3.38 13.76 32.90
C GLN A 71 2.35 14.72 33.50
N GLU A 72 1.23 14.93 32.82
CA GLU A 72 0.13 15.75 33.31
C GLU A 72 -0.48 15.14 34.58
N GLU A 73 -0.72 13.83 34.60
CA GLU A 73 -1.21 13.12 35.79
C GLU A 73 -0.21 13.21 36.97
N GLN A 74 1.10 13.09 36.71
CA GLN A 74 2.12 13.28 37.74
C GLN A 74 2.16 14.72 38.25
N ARG A 75 1.98 15.72 37.38
CA ARG A 75 1.92 17.14 37.76
C ARG A 75 0.72 17.42 38.66
N GLU A 76 -0.46 16.92 38.29
CA GLU A 76 -1.67 17.03 39.12
C GLU A 76 -1.54 16.30 40.46
N ALA A 77 -0.89 15.13 40.48
CA ALA A 77 -0.66 14.39 41.72
C ALA A 77 0.30 15.15 42.66
N VAL A 78 1.32 15.80 42.12
CA VAL A 78 2.24 16.67 42.87
C VAL A 78 1.50 17.90 43.39
N GLU A 79 0.70 18.58 42.56
CA GLU A 79 -0.10 19.75 42.99
C GLU A 79 -1.09 19.38 44.10
N ARG A 80 -1.77 18.23 43.99
CA ARG A 80 -2.64 17.71 45.05
C ARG A 80 -1.88 17.47 46.34
N LYS A 81 -0.72 16.79 46.29
CA LYS A 81 0.13 16.54 47.47
C LYS A 81 0.64 17.84 48.09
N ILE A 82 1.04 18.81 47.27
CA ILE A 82 1.48 20.13 47.72
C ILE A 82 0.32 20.86 48.43
N TYR A 83 -0.89 20.83 47.88
CA TYR A 83 -2.06 21.42 48.53
C TYR A 83 -2.36 20.77 49.88
N THR A 84 -2.24 19.44 50.01
CA THR A 84 -2.39 18.74 51.29
C THR A 84 -1.25 19.04 52.27
N GLN A 85 0.00 19.14 51.79
CA GLN A 85 1.18 19.35 52.63
C GLN A 85 1.41 20.82 53.03
N ILE A 86 1.01 21.80 52.21
CA ILE A 86 1.07 23.24 52.57
C ILE A 86 0.15 23.56 53.76
N VAL A 87 -0.96 22.81 53.90
CA VAL A 87 -1.83 22.90 55.08
C VAL A 87 -1.11 22.42 56.34
N ASP A 88 -0.13 21.52 56.23
CA ASP A 88 0.56 20.93 57.38
C ASP A 88 1.96 21.50 57.68
N THR A 89 2.76 21.95 56.70
CA THR A 89 4.10 22.52 56.99
C THR A 89 4.61 23.50 55.92
N LEU A 90 4.55 24.80 56.24
CA LEU A 90 5.09 25.91 55.45
C LEU A 90 6.64 25.98 55.35
N ALA A 91 7.38 24.95 55.77
CA ALA A 91 8.83 25.07 56.01
C ALA A 91 9.76 24.15 55.18
N GLU A 92 9.27 23.20 54.38
CA GLU A 92 10.15 22.19 53.73
C GLU A 92 10.13 22.20 52.19
N ILE A 93 9.89 23.34 51.56
CA ILE A 93 9.83 23.43 50.09
C ILE A 93 11.14 23.96 49.53
N ARG A 94 12.14 23.08 49.38
CA ARG A 94 13.27 23.32 48.45
C ARG A 94 13.72 22.10 47.65
N GLU A 95 13.39 20.87 48.04
CA GLU A 95 14.04 19.67 47.45
C GLU A 95 13.23 18.92 46.38
N ARG A 96 12.03 19.39 46.00
CA ARG A 96 11.18 18.69 45.00
C ARG A 96 11.20 19.27 43.57
N ARG A 97 11.90 20.38 43.32
CA ARG A 97 11.96 20.99 41.97
C ARG A 97 12.86 20.23 40.98
N ASP A 98 13.82 19.45 41.46
CA ASP A 98 14.82 18.81 40.59
C ASP A 98 14.25 17.64 39.77
N ALA A 99 13.21 16.95 40.29
CA ALA A 99 12.53 15.88 39.55
C ALA A 99 11.81 16.37 38.28
N VAL A 100 11.45 17.66 38.21
CA VAL A 100 10.76 18.25 37.04
C VAL A 100 11.76 18.70 35.96
N ILE A 101 12.95 19.15 36.35
CA ILE A 101 13.96 19.72 35.44
C ILE A 101 14.71 18.61 34.66
N GLU A 102 14.91 17.43 35.24
CA GLU A 102 15.51 16.29 34.53
C GLU A 102 14.55 15.66 33.49
N LEU A 103 13.23 15.84 33.67
CA LEU A 103 12.18 15.39 32.75
C LEU A 103 12.07 16.24 31.47
N GLU A 104 12.42 17.54 31.52
CA GLU A 104 12.43 18.43 30.34
C GLU A 104 13.53 18.05 29.34
N LYS A 105 14.70 17.58 29.80
CA LYS A 105 15.84 17.27 28.93
C LYS A 105 15.59 16.09 27.98
N LYS A 106 14.68 15.17 28.32
CA LYS A 106 14.32 14.00 27.49
C LYS A 106 13.18 14.25 26.50
N LEU A 107 12.57 15.45 26.50
CA LEU A 107 11.55 15.85 25.52
C LEU A 107 12.15 16.14 24.13
N ILE A 108 13.40 16.60 24.08
CA ILE A 108 14.04 17.06 22.84
C ILE A 108 14.29 15.91 21.85
N ASP A 109 14.79 14.76 22.33
CA ASP A 109 15.26 13.70 21.43
C ASP A 109 14.15 12.92 20.70
N LEU A 110 13.04 12.62 21.37
CA LEU A 110 11.91 11.93 20.73
C LEU A 110 11.15 12.87 19.79
N GLN A 111 11.07 14.16 20.15
CA GLN A 111 10.47 15.19 19.32
C GLN A 111 11.29 15.47 18.06
N GLN A 112 12.63 15.42 18.16
CA GLN A 112 13.51 15.45 16.99
C GLN A 112 13.24 14.23 16.09
N MET A 113 13.07 13.03 16.65
CA MET A 113 12.74 11.83 15.88
C MET A 113 11.37 11.93 15.17
N PHE A 114 10.38 12.56 15.80
CA PHE A 114 9.08 12.83 15.18
C PHE A 114 9.20 13.81 14.00
N THR A 115 10.01 14.85 14.16
CA THR A 115 10.28 15.84 13.11
C THR A 115 10.98 15.18 11.92
N ASP A 116 12.00 14.36 12.17
CA ASP A 116 12.67 13.59 11.11
C ASP A 116 11.71 12.62 10.40
N MET A 117 10.82 11.96 11.15
CA MET A 117 9.82 11.05 10.56
C MET A 117 8.74 11.77 9.77
N ALA A 118 8.37 13.00 10.16
CA ALA A 118 7.46 13.82 9.37
C ALA A 118 8.06 14.07 7.98
N VAL A 119 9.34 14.46 7.92
CA VAL A 119 10.08 14.67 6.66
C VAL A 119 10.21 13.36 5.85
N LEU A 120 10.49 12.23 6.50
CA LEU A 120 10.60 10.92 5.83
C LEU A 120 9.28 10.41 5.25
N VAL A 121 8.13 10.84 5.78
CA VAL A 121 6.77 10.44 5.34
C VAL A 121 6.17 11.42 4.32
N GLU A 122 6.49 12.71 4.40
CA GLU A 122 5.88 13.79 3.59
C GLU A 122 6.15 13.66 2.07
N LEU A 123 7.16 12.87 1.68
CA LEU A 123 7.54 12.67 0.28
C LEU A 123 6.71 11.63 -0.50
N HIS A 124 5.72 10.96 0.10
CA HIS A 124 5.17 9.72 -0.49
C HIS A 124 3.64 9.60 -0.57
N GLY A 125 2.89 10.71 -0.57
CA GLY A 125 1.43 10.71 -0.79
C GLY A 125 1.01 10.12 -2.14
N ASP A 126 1.84 10.24 -3.18
CA ASP A 126 1.49 9.88 -4.55
C ASP A 126 1.57 8.36 -4.85
N PHE A 127 2.42 7.60 -4.16
CA PHE A 127 2.69 6.19 -4.53
C PHE A 127 1.55 5.21 -4.19
N LEU A 128 0.70 5.52 -3.20
CA LEU A 128 -0.41 4.65 -2.83
C LEU A 128 -1.51 4.66 -3.91
N ASN A 129 -1.77 5.81 -4.52
CA ASN A 129 -2.74 5.95 -5.61
C ASN A 129 -2.34 5.16 -6.86
N ASP A 130 -1.04 5.02 -7.15
CA ASP A 130 -0.57 4.29 -8.32
C ASP A 130 -0.77 2.77 -8.21
N ILE A 131 -0.74 2.21 -6.99
CA ILE A 131 -1.02 0.78 -6.79
C ILE A 131 -2.51 0.51 -6.92
N GLU A 132 -3.34 1.34 -6.30
CA GLU A 132 -4.79 1.24 -6.44
C GLU A 132 -5.19 1.34 -7.91
N THR A 133 -4.62 2.32 -8.63
CA THR A 133 -4.82 2.48 -10.08
C THR A 133 -4.37 1.25 -10.86
N GLN A 134 -3.20 0.67 -10.56
CA GLN A 134 -2.72 -0.52 -11.27
C GLN A 134 -3.58 -1.76 -11.00
N VAL A 135 -4.06 -1.94 -9.77
CA VAL A 135 -4.95 -3.05 -9.39
C VAL A 135 -6.30 -2.88 -10.09
N VAL A 136 -6.88 -1.67 -10.04
CA VAL A 136 -8.14 -1.34 -10.73
C VAL A 136 -8.03 -1.59 -12.24
N ASN A 137 -6.95 -1.12 -12.87
CA ASN A 137 -6.70 -1.34 -14.30
C ASN A 137 -6.53 -2.83 -14.63
N SER A 138 -5.86 -3.60 -13.76
CA SER A 138 -5.68 -5.05 -13.97
C SER A 138 -7.01 -5.80 -13.90
N VAL A 139 -7.88 -5.43 -12.96
CA VAL A 139 -9.24 -5.98 -12.85
C VAL A 139 -10.05 -5.64 -14.09
N ASP A 140 -10.01 -4.39 -14.55
CA ASP A 140 -10.70 -3.94 -15.77
C ASP A 140 -10.22 -4.71 -17.02
N HIS A 141 -8.91 -4.90 -17.17
CA HIS A 141 -8.35 -5.68 -18.28
C HIS A 141 -8.82 -7.14 -18.27
N VAL A 142 -8.83 -7.80 -17.10
CA VAL A 142 -9.33 -9.19 -16.98
C VAL A 142 -10.83 -9.27 -17.27
N GLN A 143 -11.61 -8.29 -16.82
CA GLN A 143 -13.04 -8.22 -17.06
C GLN A 143 -13.35 -8.04 -18.55
N LYS A 144 -12.66 -7.11 -19.23
CA LYS A 144 -12.76 -6.90 -20.69
C LYS A 144 -12.34 -8.15 -21.47
N ALA A 145 -11.23 -8.79 -21.10
CA ALA A 145 -10.77 -10.02 -21.75
C ALA A 145 -11.79 -11.16 -21.58
N THR A 146 -12.40 -11.28 -20.40
CA THR A 146 -13.42 -12.30 -20.12
C THR A 146 -14.69 -12.04 -20.93
N ALA A 147 -15.13 -10.79 -21.05
CA ALA A 147 -16.25 -10.40 -21.90
C ALA A 147 -15.98 -10.74 -23.39
N ALA A 148 -14.78 -10.40 -23.89
CA ALA A 148 -14.38 -10.73 -25.25
C ALA A 148 -14.34 -12.24 -25.52
N LEU A 149 -13.87 -13.05 -24.56
CA LEU A 149 -13.89 -14.52 -24.65
C LEU A 149 -15.31 -15.09 -24.67
N GLN A 150 -16.23 -14.52 -23.87
CA GLN A 150 -17.64 -14.91 -23.88
C GLN A 150 -18.30 -14.57 -25.23
N GLU A 151 -18.02 -13.40 -25.77
CA GLU A 151 -18.52 -12.97 -27.08
C GLU A 151 -17.96 -13.84 -28.21
N ALA A 152 -16.66 -14.12 -28.22
CA ALA A 152 -16.02 -15.00 -29.19
C ALA A 152 -16.63 -16.41 -29.18
N LYS A 153 -16.92 -16.97 -28.00
CA LYS A 153 -17.61 -18.27 -27.88
C LYS A 153 -19.02 -18.24 -28.47
N LYS A 154 -19.76 -17.14 -28.27
CA LYS A 154 -21.10 -16.94 -28.84
C LYS A 154 -21.05 -16.83 -30.36
N LEU A 155 -20.11 -16.05 -30.89
CA LEU A 155 -19.87 -15.93 -32.33
C LEU A 155 -19.51 -17.29 -32.96
N GLN A 156 -18.58 -18.03 -32.36
CA GLN A 156 -18.16 -19.35 -32.84
C GLN A 156 -19.34 -20.33 -32.96
N LYS A 157 -20.27 -20.32 -32.00
CA LYS A 157 -21.47 -21.19 -32.03
C LYS A 157 -22.42 -20.84 -33.18
N ASN A 158 -22.57 -19.55 -33.48
CA ASN A 158 -23.44 -19.10 -34.57
C ASN A 158 -22.79 -19.34 -35.95
N THR A 159 -21.49 -19.08 -36.10
CA THR A 159 -20.76 -19.29 -37.36
C THR A 159 -20.84 -20.74 -37.85
N ARG A 160 -20.81 -21.73 -36.93
CA ARG A 160 -20.94 -23.16 -37.30
C ARG A 160 -22.24 -23.46 -38.04
N LYS A 161 -23.34 -22.79 -37.71
CA LYS A 161 -24.63 -22.97 -38.40
C LYS A 161 -24.55 -22.42 -39.82
N TYR A 162 -24.03 -21.20 -39.99
CA TYR A 162 -23.90 -20.56 -41.30
C TYR A 162 -22.92 -21.30 -42.22
N VAL A 163 -21.81 -21.81 -41.69
CA VAL A 163 -20.86 -22.64 -42.45
C VAL A 163 -21.53 -23.93 -42.94
N CYS A 164 -22.32 -24.59 -42.08
CA CYS A 164 -23.05 -25.80 -42.48
C CYS A 164 -24.07 -25.50 -43.59
N PHE A 165 -24.85 -24.42 -43.46
CA PHE A 165 -25.79 -23.99 -44.50
C PHE A 165 -25.09 -23.65 -45.82
N ALA A 166 -23.96 -22.92 -45.77
CA ALA A 166 -23.18 -22.59 -46.96
C ALA A 166 -22.63 -23.83 -47.66
N LEU A 167 -22.15 -24.84 -46.91
CA LEU A 167 -21.67 -26.11 -47.46
C LEU A 167 -22.80 -26.91 -48.14
N ILE A 168 -23.98 -26.98 -47.52
CA ILE A 168 -25.15 -27.66 -48.10
C ILE A 168 -25.57 -27.00 -49.42
N LEU A 169 -25.64 -25.66 -49.45
CA LEU A 169 -25.98 -24.91 -50.67
C LEU A 169 -24.97 -25.17 -51.80
N LEU A 170 -23.67 -25.20 -51.50
CA LEU A 170 -22.62 -25.48 -52.47
C LEU A 170 -22.76 -26.88 -53.08
N LEU A 171 -23.03 -27.90 -52.26
CA LEU A 171 -23.25 -29.28 -52.74
C LEU A 171 -24.44 -29.40 -53.70
N ILE A 172 -25.55 -28.70 -53.41
CA ILE A 172 -26.73 -28.70 -54.28
C ILE A 172 -26.39 -28.12 -55.66
N ILE A 173 -25.63 -27.01 -55.71
CA ILE A 173 -25.20 -26.39 -56.97
C ILE A 173 -24.36 -27.37 -57.80
N ILE A 174 -23.43 -28.09 -57.18
CA ILE A 174 -22.62 -29.11 -57.87
C ILE A 174 -23.49 -30.21 -58.47
N ILE A 175 -24.46 -30.73 -57.70
CA ILE A 175 -25.36 -31.80 -58.17
C ILE A 175 -26.19 -31.32 -59.38
N VAL A 176 -26.72 -30.11 -59.33
CA VAL A 176 -27.49 -29.53 -60.44
C VAL A 176 -26.62 -29.38 -61.67
N ALA A 177 -25.40 -28.85 -61.54
CA ALA A 177 -24.46 -28.72 -62.65
C ALA A 177 -24.12 -30.07 -63.27
N LEU A 178 -23.81 -31.09 -62.45
CA LEU A 178 -23.51 -32.45 -62.92
C LEU A 178 -24.70 -33.08 -63.65
N SER A 179 -25.92 -32.92 -63.12
CA SER A 179 -27.13 -33.45 -63.76
C SER A 179 -27.44 -32.78 -65.10
N ALA A 180 -27.20 -31.47 -65.22
CA ALA A 180 -27.34 -30.74 -66.48
C ALA A 180 -26.31 -31.23 -67.53
N VAL A 181 -25.05 -31.39 -67.12
CA VAL A 181 -23.99 -31.92 -67.99
C VAL A 181 -24.29 -33.35 -68.44
N PHE A 182 -24.72 -34.22 -67.52
CA PHE A 182 -25.07 -35.60 -67.85
C PHE A 182 -26.27 -35.67 -68.81
N ARG A 183 -27.27 -34.81 -68.61
CA ARG A 183 -28.42 -34.71 -69.51
C ARG A 183 -28.03 -34.20 -70.89
N HIS A 184 -27.11 -33.25 -70.97
CA HIS A 184 -26.56 -32.78 -72.24
C HIS A 184 -25.75 -33.87 -72.96
N ALA A 185 -24.87 -34.57 -72.23
CA ALA A 185 -24.08 -35.68 -72.77
C ALA A 185 -24.95 -36.82 -73.31
N LYS A 186 -26.05 -37.15 -72.63
CA LYS A 186 -27.02 -38.16 -73.10
C LYS A 186 -27.89 -37.68 -74.26
N SER A 187 -28.08 -36.37 -74.43
CA SER A 187 -28.82 -35.80 -75.57
C SER A 187 -27.95 -35.66 -76.83
N SER A 188 -26.63 -35.71 -76.69
CA SER A 188 -25.66 -35.63 -77.80
C SER A 188 -25.10 -37.00 -78.24
N ALA A 189 -25.56 -38.10 -77.63
CA ALA A 189 -25.28 -39.48 -78.02
C ALA A 189 -26.55 -40.12 -78.59
#